data_AF-A0A1I6D7E2-F1
#
_entry.id   AF-A0A1I6D7E2-F1
#
_cell.length_a   1.000
_cell.length_b   1.000
_cell.length_c   1.000
_cell.angle_alpha   90.00
_cell.angle_beta   90.00
_cell.angle_gamma   90.00
#
_symmetry.space_group_name_H-M   'P 1'
#
loop_
_entity.id
_entity.type
_entity.pdbx_description
1 polymer ?
#
loop_
_entity_poly.entity_id
_entity_poly.type
_entity_poly.pdbx_seq_one_letter_code
_entity_poly.pdbx_strand_id
1 'polypeptide(L)'
;MTSTNNSRPNPLNEPGRPDAEACRIVLTNQATIDDAVATLSTSETIAVALAFGRADLLPSDFRDFRSAWRRLDKRQRTLVDLAAKARWTGRHEGVVC
;
A
#
# COMPACT_ATOMS: atom_id res chain seq x y z
N MET A 1 -21.64 20.68 -20.26
CA MET A 1 -21.66 19.40 -19.53
C MET A 1 -20.24 19.10 -19.06
N THR A 2 -19.79 19.72 -17.97
CA THR A 2 -18.52 19.39 -17.32
C THR A 2 -18.81 18.27 -16.34
N SER A 3 -18.53 17.03 -16.74
CA SER A 3 -18.58 15.88 -15.84
C SER A 3 -17.62 16.12 -14.69
N THR A 4 -18.17 16.51 -13.55
CA THR A 4 -17.49 16.50 -12.25
C THR A 4 -17.18 15.03 -11.96
N ASN A 5 -16.07 14.54 -12.50
CA ASN A 5 -15.62 13.19 -12.25
C ASN A 5 -15.37 13.11 -10.75
N ASN A 6 -16.19 12.31 -10.09
CA ASN A 6 -16.17 12.01 -8.67
C ASN A 6 -14.95 11.11 -8.37
N SER A 7 -13.79 11.52 -8.87
CA SER A 7 -12.49 10.91 -8.67
C SER A 7 -12.16 11.10 -7.21
N ARG A 8 -12.58 10.13 -6.39
CA ARG A 8 -11.98 9.91 -5.07
C ARG A 8 -10.47 10.07 -5.25
N PRO A 9 -9.79 10.94 -4.48
CA PRO A 9 -8.34 11.07 -4.59
C PRO A 9 -7.78 9.66 -4.41
N ASN A 10 -7.19 9.11 -5.47
CA ASN A 10 -6.61 7.79 -5.42
C ASN A 10 -5.21 7.98 -4.85
N PRO A 11 -4.97 7.69 -3.57
CA PRO A 11 -3.70 7.97 -2.94
C PRO A 11 -2.53 7.22 -3.59
N LEU A 12 -2.80 6.13 -4.34
CA LEU A 12 -1.78 5.42 -5.14
C LEU A 12 -1.24 6.24 -6.32
N ASN A 13 -2.00 7.20 -6.83
CA ASN A 13 -1.63 8.02 -7.99
C ASN A 13 -1.26 9.45 -7.61
N GLU A 14 -1.12 9.76 -6.31
CA GLU A 14 -0.70 11.09 -5.88
C GLU A 14 0.81 11.28 -6.08
N PRO A 15 1.24 12.15 -7.02
CA PRO A 15 2.66 12.40 -7.24
C PRO A 15 3.30 13.07 -6.02
N GLY A 16 4.53 12.68 -5.69
CA GLY A 16 5.31 13.24 -4.58
C GLY A 16 5.12 12.54 -3.24
N ARG A 17 4.58 11.32 -3.22
CA ARG A 17 4.37 10.53 -2.00
C ARG A 17 5.13 9.19 -2.08
N PRO A 18 6.17 9.01 -1.25
CA PRO A 18 7.04 7.83 -1.31
C PRO A 18 6.29 6.51 -1.13
N ASP A 19 5.28 6.48 -0.26
CA ASP A 19 4.45 5.30 0.01
C ASP A 19 3.65 4.83 -1.21
N ALA A 20 3.14 5.76 -2.02
CA ALA A 20 2.38 5.46 -3.23
C ALA A 20 3.29 4.95 -4.36
N GLU A 21 4.44 5.59 -4.53
CA GLU A 21 5.47 5.17 -5.48
C GLU A 21 5.96 3.75 -5.15
N ALA A 22 6.29 3.49 -3.88
CA ALA A 22 6.72 2.18 -3.40
C ALA A 22 5.67 1.09 -3.65
N CYS A 23 4.39 1.35 -3.34
CA CYS A 23 3.33 0.41 -3.68
C CYS A 23 3.24 0.17 -5.19
N ARG A 24 3.40 1.20 -6.02
CA ARG A 24 3.34 1.09 -7.47
C ARG A 24 4.47 0.24 -8.04
N ILE A 25 5.73 0.49 -7.66
CA ILE A 25 6.89 -0.27 -8.16
C ILE A 25 6.85 -1.74 -7.73
N VAL A 26 6.30 -2.04 -6.54
CA VAL A 26 6.08 -3.42 -6.10
C VAL A 26 4.95 -4.07 -6.89
N LEU A 27 3.83 -3.36 -7.10
CA LEU A 27 2.69 -3.88 -7.86
C LEU A 27 3.04 -4.14 -9.33
N THR A 28 3.90 -3.32 -9.93
CA THR A 28 4.43 -3.51 -11.29
C THR A 28 5.60 -4.48 -11.35
N ASN A 29 5.99 -5.06 -10.21
CA ASN A 29 7.09 -6.01 -10.07
C ASN A 29 8.44 -5.47 -10.58
N GLN A 30 8.61 -4.13 -10.53
CA GLN A 30 9.84 -3.42 -10.90
C GLN A 30 10.89 -3.48 -9.79
N ALA A 31 10.44 -3.54 -8.53
CA ALA A 31 11.30 -3.66 -7.35
C ALA A 31 10.71 -4.65 -6.34
N THR A 32 11.56 -5.19 -5.46
CA THR A 32 11.10 -5.99 -4.32
C THR A 32 10.54 -5.07 -3.24
N ILE A 33 9.67 -5.61 -2.37
CA ILE A 33 9.11 -4.83 -1.26
C ILE A 33 10.23 -4.31 -0.35
N ASP A 34 11.26 -5.11 -0.11
CA ASP A 34 12.41 -4.76 0.71
C ASP A 34 13.15 -3.53 0.17
N ASP A 35 13.46 -3.54 -1.13
CA ASP A 35 14.08 -2.41 -1.83
C ASP A 35 13.19 -1.17 -1.84
N ALA A 36 11.88 -1.38 -2.05
CA ALA A 36 10.88 -0.31 -2.05
C ALA A 36 10.72 0.36 -0.69
N VAL A 37 10.88 -0.37 0.43
CA VAL A 37 10.79 0.19 1.79
C VAL A 37 12.11 0.70 2.34
N ALA A 38 13.26 0.31 1.75
CA ALA A 38 14.60 0.70 2.22
C ALA A 38 14.81 2.23 2.25
N THR A 39 14.12 2.96 1.39
CA THR A 39 14.20 4.44 1.28
C THR A 39 13.05 5.16 1.99
N LEU A 40 12.13 4.42 2.61
CA LEU A 40 10.90 4.96 3.21
C LEU A 40 11.04 5.22 4.71
N SER A 41 10.22 6.14 5.21
CA SER A 41 10.05 6.34 6.64
C SER A 41 9.31 5.17 7.28
N THR A 42 9.40 5.03 8.60
CA THR A 42 8.73 3.97 9.38
C THR A 42 7.24 3.87 9.09
N SER A 43 6.53 5.01 9.02
CA SER A 43 5.08 5.03 8.75
C SER A 43 4.73 4.57 7.33
N GLU A 44 5.59 4.86 6.36
CA GLU A 44 5.42 4.50 4.95
C GLU A 44 5.74 3.02 4.75
N THR A 45 6.81 2.54 5.38
CA THR A 45 7.16 1.11 5.48
C THR A 45 6.00 0.31 6.06
N ILE A 46 5.38 0.79 7.14
CA ILE A 46 4.19 0.16 7.71
C ILE A 46 3.04 0.10 6.69
N ALA A 47 2.78 1.18 5.96
CA ALA A 47 1.70 1.19 4.96
C ALA A 47 1.96 0.15 3.85
N VAL A 48 3.18 0.09 3.32
CA VAL A 48 3.58 -0.87 2.29
C VAL A 48 3.55 -2.31 2.84
N ALA A 49 4.12 -2.56 4.02
CA ALA A 49 4.12 -3.86 4.68
C ALA A 49 2.69 -4.38 4.90
N LEU A 50 1.78 -3.51 5.36
CA LEU A 50 0.37 -3.84 5.53
C LEU A 50 -0.32 -4.12 4.19
N ALA A 51 0.01 -3.38 3.13
CA ALA A 51 -0.57 -3.56 1.79
C ALA A 51 -0.24 -4.92 1.17
N PHE A 52 0.98 -5.38 1.41
CA PHE A 52 1.45 -6.66 0.89
C PHE A 52 1.35 -7.81 1.90
N GLY A 53 0.83 -7.55 3.11
CA GLY A 53 0.70 -8.56 4.16
C GLY A 53 2.03 -9.09 4.69
N ARG A 54 3.09 -8.29 4.66
CA ARG A 54 4.45 -8.67 5.07
C ARG A 54 4.73 -8.17 6.49
N ALA A 55 4.38 -8.99 7.49
CA ALA A 55 4.69 -8.70 8.90
C ALA A 55 6.20 -8.64 9.16
N ASP A 56 6.96 -9.41 8.39
CA ASP A 56 8.41 -9.52 8.48
C ASP A 56 9.13 -8.18 8.23
N LEU A 57 8.49 -7.28 7.48
CA LEU A 57 9.00 -5.94 7.17
C LEU A 57 8.50 -4.88 8.16
N LEU A 58 7.70 -5.26 9.17
CA LEU A 58 7.27 -4.33 10.19
C LEU A 58 8.45 -4.00 11.12
N PRO A 59 8.63 -2.73 11.50
CA PRO A 59 9.62 -2.36 12.51
C PRO A 59 9.34 -3.11 13.81
N SER A 60 10.37 -3.45 14.56
CA SER A 60 10.26 -4.21 15.83
C SER A 60 9.31 -3.58 16.86
N ASP A 61 9.10 -2.26 16.81
CA ASP A 61 8.11 -1.52 17.61
C ASP A 61 6.64 -1.91 17.31
N PHE A 62 6.39 -2.55 16.16
CA PHE A 62 5.06 -2.91 15.68
C PHE A 62 4.98 -4.42 15.44
N ARG A 63 5.03 -5.20 16.54
CA ARG A 63 4.90 -6.68 16.50
C ARG A 63 3.56 -7.18 15.93
N ASP A 64 2.54 -6.31 15.87
CA ASP A 64 1.19 -6.67 15.42
C ASP A 64 0.70 -5.79 14.27
N PHE A 65 0.21 -6.43 13.21
CA PHE A 65 -0.51 -5.78 12.09
C PHE A 65 -1.58 -4.80 12.58
N ARG A 66 -2.32 -5.17 13.64
CA ARG A 66 -3.41 -4.35 14.18
C ARG A 66 -2.89 -3.07 14.84
N SER A 67 -1.75 -3.14 15.50
CA SER A 67 -1.09 -2.00 16.13
C SER A 67 -0.51 -1.07 15.06
N ALA A 68 0.13 -1.64 14.03
CA ALA A 68 0.64 -0.92 12.88
C ALA A 68 -0.48 -0.19 12.11
N TRP A 69 -1.61 -0.89 11.86
CA TRP A 69 -2.78 -0.33 11.18
C TRP A 69 -3.42 0.85 11.93
N ARG A 70 -3.44 0.79 13.28
CA ARG A 70 -3.99 1.89 14.10
C ARG A 70 -3.17 3.18 13.96
N ARG A 71 -1.87 3.08 13.69
CA ARG A 71 -0.98 4.23 13.55
C ARG A 71 -1.09 4.91 12.19
N LEU A 72 -1.60 4.22 11.17
CA LEU A 72 -1.83 4.79 9.85
C LEU A 72 -2.95 5.83 9.86
N ASP A 73 -2.73 6.91 9.12
CA ASP A 73 -3.75 7.91 8.81
C ASP A 73 -4.80 7.39 7.82
N LYS A 74 -5.96 8.07 7.77
CA LYS A 74 -7.08 7.70 6.88
C LYS A 74 -6.66 7.56 5.41
N ARG A 75 -5.71 8.40 4.97
CA ARG A 75 -5.12 8.37 3.62
C ARG A 75 -4.33 7.09 3.40
N GLN A 76 -3.41 6.77 4.30
CA GLN A 76 -2.57 5.57 4.19
C GLN A 76 -3.41 4.30 4.27
N ARG A 77 -4.41 4.23 5.14
CA ARG A 77 -5.36 3.10 5.18
C ARG A 77 -6.07 2.89 3.84
N THR A 78 -6.47 3.98 3.18
CA THR A 78 -7.07 3.92 1.85
C THR A 78 -6.08 3.40 0.80
N LEU A 79 -4.81 3.83 0.88
CA LEU A 79 -3.76 3.33 0.00
C LEU A 79 -3.50 1.84 0.22
N VAL A 80 -3.44 1.41 1.48
CA VAL A 80 -3.26 -0.01 1.82
C VAL A 80 -4.40 -0.85 1.27
N ASP A 81 -5.65 -0.43 1.45
CA ASP A 81 -6.83 -1.13 0.91
C ASP A 81 -6.79 -1.24 -0.62
N LEU A 82 -6.39 -0.16 -1.31
CA LEU A 82 -6.29 -0.14 -2.77
C LEU A 82 -5.12 -0.98 -3.29
N ALA A 83 -3.95 -0.89 -2.65
CA ALA A 83 -2.78 -1.68 -3.02
C ALA A 83 -3.01 -3.18 -2.78
N ALA A 84 -3.63 -3.52 -1.64
CA ALA A 84 -4.07 -4.87 -1.36
C ALA A 84 -5.04 -5.34 -2.45
N LYS A 85 -6.11 -4.59 -2.73
CA LYS A 85 -7.07 -4.91 -3.81
C LYS A 85 -6.41 -5.08 -5.16
N ALA A 86 -5.51 -4.18 -5.57
CA ALA A 86 -4.81 -4.27 -6.85
C ALA A 86 -3.97 -5.56 -6.96
N ARG A 87 -3.30 -5.96 -5.87
CA ARG A 87 -2.59 -7.24 -5.78
C ARG A 87 -3.55 -8.43 -5.93
N TRP A 88 -4.72 -8.38 -5.31
CA TRP A 88 -5.72 -9.45 -5.42
C TRP A 88 -6.32 -9.51 -6.83
N THR A 89 -6.60 -8.38 -7.48
CA THR A 89 -7.11 -8.35 -8.86
C THR A 89 -6.13 -8.99 -9.85
N GLY A 90 -4.83 -8.84 -9.66
CA GLY A 90 -3.81 -9.55 -10.44
C GLY A 90 -3.72 -11.06 -10.16
N ARG A 91 -4.36 -11.56 -9.10
CA ARG A 91 -4.33 -12.96 -8.66
C ARG A 91 -5.69 -13.68 -8.78
N HIS A 92 -6.75 -12.97 -9.16
CA HIS A 92 -8.11 -13.51 -9.27
C HIS A 92 -8.45 -14.10 -10.66
N GLU A 93 -7.47 -14.71 -11.32
CA GLU A 93 -7.76 -15.80 -12.28
C GLU A 93 -7.78 -17.18 -11.58
N GLY A 94 -8.12 -17.25 -10.29
CA GLY A 94 -8.00 -18.52 -9.58
C GLY A 94 -8.57 -18.65 -8.16
N VAL A 95 -9.61 -17.90 -7.77
CA VAL A 95 -10.39 -18.30 -6.58
C VAL A 95 -11.88 -18.17 -6.87
N VAL A 96 -12.42 -19.27 -7.35
CA VAL A 96 -13.81 -19.68 -7.17
C VAL A 96 -13.92 -20.20 -5.74
N CYS A 97 -14.91 -19.72 -5.00
CA CYS A 97 -15.74 -20.48 -4.04
C CYS A 97 -16.85 -19.56 -3.53
#